data_AF-A0A5N7CHV1-F1
#
_entry.id   AF-A0A5N7CHV1-F1
#
_cell.length_a   1.000
_cell.length_b   1.000
_cell.length_c   1.000
_cell.angle_alpha   90.00
_cell.angle_beta   90.00
_cell.angle_gamma   90.00
#
_symmetry.space_group_name_H-M   'P 1'
#
loop_
_entity.id
_entity.type
_entity.pdbx_description
1 polymer ?
#
loop_
_entity_poly.entity_id
_entity_poly.type
_entity_poly.pdbx_seq_one_letter_code
_entity_poly.pdbx_strand_id
1 'polypeptide(L)'
;MFPSLPMAVLCYTRWNIAFRLCRPHRLLTASVHSQCVLALGDSQYGVIVLPTVLYLSKVLAKLAMGLDRRPELIAHLLRMEGRPDQDESIEKVTLVEKSANVVREAFIKCLTDRSGTPGVHGKPEGKRIGIYLMANLCLKLLFQCGKLRNAEQMFASISAQSPPLKYFPASQRVTYLYYLGRYLFSNNLFYPAQIALQSAYDQCHHQALSQKRVILTYLIPCNMIMGRFPSLELLQRPESEGLADKFIPICRLIVRGDYVAFREHLALDSSTTEWFARKGILLALRNRCEILVWRAFARKVFIHGGFHGEPQGSAQRGPPPFLYLHKLETAVRWLQAQHAQSLHSGLSFTPSGRSLDAKAGHNDLGSQLVYKLPDHDFAGLNEVEGGVSKPDPNVVSQYEDFLMPDGFFDVMGQWQPNQPGTLIDGQPDVDYRQYELDPCAHRVELDSASNQGKPTAMMRELESILASLLTQGLMRGYLTHTNPRFAIPGARLRGALPTGFPNVWQTISARESEDDRVPGWVQPPSPVAGGGLAAAGGGRVVNLAGARPVGAQ
;
A
#
# COMPACT_ATOMS: atom_id res chain seq x y z
N MET A 1 -46.91 9.91 6.20
CA MET A 1 -45.61 9.28 5.86
C MET A 1 -45.66 7.75 5.81
N PHE A 2 -46.55 7.08 6.56
CA PHE A 2 -46.78 5.63 6.49
C PHE A 2 -47.53 5.02 5.28
N PRO A 3 -48.26 5.72 4.37
CA PRO A 3 -49.04 5.03 3.34
C PRO A 3 -48.22 4.40 2.21
N SER A 4 -46.97 4.85 1.99
CA SER A 4 -46.14 4.39 0.86
C SER A 4 -45.49 3.02 1.10
N LEU A 5 -45.17 2.70 2.35
CA LEU A 5 -44.49 1.46 2.73
C LEU A 5 -45.40 0.22 2.58
N PRO A 6 -46.67 0.24 3.04
CA PRO A 6 -47.65 -0.82 2.79
C PRO A 6 -47.95 -0.97 1.30
N MET A 7 -48.04 0.14 0.55
CA MET A 7 -48.27 0.11 -0.90
C MET A 7 -47.10 -0.52 -1.67
N ALA A 8 -45.86 -0.24 -1.26
CA ALA A 8 -44.68 -0.84 -1.85
C ALA A 8 -44.57 -2.34 -1.51
N VAL A 9 -44.94 -2.75 -0.29
CA VAL A 9 -45.01 -4.16 0.14
C VAL A 9 -46.15 -4.91 -0.56
N LEU A 10 -47.32 -4.28 -0.75
CA LEU A 10 -48.45 -4.84 -1.51
C LEU A 10 -48.11 -4.98 -3.01
N CYS A 11 -47.35 -4.06 -3.57
CA CYS A 11 -46.76 -4.24 -4.91
C CYS A 11 -45.77 -5.40 -4.93
N TYR A 12 -44.94 -5.58 -3.90
CA TYR A 12 -43.98 -6.69 -3.81
C TYR A 12 -44.68 -8.06 -3.79
N THR A 13 -45.76 -8.22 -3.02
CA THR A 13 -46.52 -9.49 -2.95
C THR A 13 -47.32 -9.76 -4.22
N ARG A 14 -47.91 -8.73 -4.84
CA ARG A 14 -48.73 -8.86 -6.06
C ARG A 14 -47.91 -9.21 -7.32
N TRP A 15 -46.64 -8.81 -7.39
CA TRP A 15 -45.76 -9.07 -8.54
C TRP A 15 -44.92 -10.35 -8.43
N ASN A 16 -44.91 -11.02 -7.27
CA ASN A 16 -44.15 -12.26 -7.07
C ASN A 16 -44.73 -13.47 -7.84
N ILE A 17 -45.91 -13.32 -8.46
CA ILE A 17 -46.64 -14.40 -9.14
C ILE A 17 -46.37 -14.42 -10.67
N ALA A 18 -45.72 -13.40 -11.24
CA ALA A 18 -45.53 -13.34 -12.69
C ALA A 18 -44.12 -12.89 -13.14
N PHE A 19 -43.46 -13.78 -13.88
CA PHE A 19 -42.41 -13.54 -14.88
C PHE A 19 -40.98 -13.09 -14.43
N ARG A 20 -40.01 -13.94 -14.82
CA ARG A 20 -38.57 -13.67 -15.08
C ARG A 20 -37.91 -12.53 -14.26
N LEU A 21 -37.37 -12.92 -13.12
CA LEU A 21 -37.17 -12.14 -11.89
C LEU A 21 -36.01 -11.13 -11.76
N CYS A 22 -35.21 -10.79 -12.78
CA CYS A 22 -34.02 -9.94 -12.51
C CYS A 22 -34.30 -8.42 -12.50
N ARG A 23 -35.16 -7.91 -13.37
CA ARG A 23 -35.39 -6.46 -13.53
C ARG A 23 -36.43 -5.90 -12.53
N PRO A 24 -37.61 -6.52 -12.34
CA PRO A 24 -38.62 -6.02 -11.38
C PRO A 24 -38.12 -6.13 -9.95
N HIS A 25 -37.52 -7.27 -9.59
CA HIS A 25 -37.00 -7.51 -8.24
C HIS A 25 -35.92 -6.49 -7.84
N ARG A 26 -35.09 -6.02 -8.78
CA ARG A 26 -34.02 -5.06 -8.51
C ARG A 26 -34.56 -3.64 -8.29
N LEU A 27 -35.44 -3.16 -9.16
CA LEU A 27 -36.08 -1.85 -9.04
C LEU A 27 -36.96 -1.78 -7.79
N LEU A 28 -37.69 -2.86 -7.50
CA LEU A 28 -38.54 -2.97 -6.30
C LEU A 28 -37.69 -3.08 -5.02
N THR A 29 -36.63 -3.89 -5.01
CA THR A 29 -35.77 -3.98 -3.82
C THR A 29 -35.06 -2.64 -3.54
N ALA A 30 -34.58 -1.95 -4.57
CA ALA A 30 -33.92 -0.65 -4.41
C ALA A 30 -34.91 0.46 -3.99
N SER A 31 -36.11 0.50 -4.57
CA SER A 31 -37.13 1.51 -4.21
C SER A 31 -37.71 1.28 -2.81
N VAL A 32 -38.06 0.04 -2.48
CA VAL A 32 -38.51 -0.35 -1.13
C VAL A 32 -37.41 -0.08 -0.11
N HIS A 33 -36.15 -0.38 -0.44
CA HIS A 33 -35.03 -0.09 0.45
C HIS A 33 -34.86 1.42 0.66
N SER A 34 -34.87 2.23 -0.39
CA SER A 34 -34.79 3.70 -0.30
C SER A 34 -35.91 4.27 0.59
N GLN A 35 -37.16 3.79 0.42
CA GLN A 35 -38.28 4.19 1.28
C GLN A 35 -38.12 3.74 2.74
N CYS A 36 -37.62 2.53 2.99
CA CYS A 36 -37.33 2.07 4.35
C CYS A 36 -36.18 2.85 4.99
N VAL A 37 -35.18 3.27 4.21
CA VAL A 37 -34.09 4.13 4.67
C VAL A 37 -34.60 5.53 5.00
N LEU A 38 -35.57 6.07 4.26
CA LEU A 38 -36.27 7.30 4.64
C LEU A 38 -37.01 7.13 5.98
N ALA A 39 -37.76 6.03 6.15
CA ALA A 39 -38.45 5.72 7.40
C ALA A 39 -37.49 5.48 8.60
N LEU A 40 -36.27 5.00 8.36
CA LEU A 40 -35.22 4.88 9.38
C LEU A 40 -34.80 6.25 9.97
N GLY A 41 -35.00 7.33 9.21
CA GLY A 41 -34.75 8.69 9.66
C GLY A 41 -35.69 9.13 10.78
N ASP A 42 -36.83 8.47 10.94
CA ASP A 42 -37.79 8.77 12.00
C ASP A 42 -37.16 8.49 13.38
N SER A 43 -37.46 9.37 14.34
CA SER A 43 -36.99 9.30 15.72
C SER A 43 -37.70 8.22 16.53
N GLN A 44 -38.99 7.97 16.28
CA GLN A 44 -39.80 7.04 17.07
C GLN A 44 -39.89 5.65 16.43
N TYR A 45 -40.17 5.60 15.12
CA TYR A 45 -40.40 4.33 14.41
C TYR A 45 -39.13 3.75 13.78
N GLY A 46 -38.03 4.51 13.72
CA GLY A 46 -36.80 4.07 13.05
C GLY A 46 -36.17 2.81 13.68
N VAL A 47 -36.29 2.62 15.01
CA VAL A 47 -35.79 1.41 15.69
C VAL A 47 -36.58 0.16 15.28
N ILE A 48 -37.89 0.29 15.07
CA ILE A 48 -38.76 -0.82 14.65
C ILE A 48 -38.46 -1.23 13.20
N VAL A 49 -38.16 -0.26 12.35
CA VAL A 49 -37.88 -0.48 10.92
C VAL A 49 -36.45 -0.98 10.67
N LEU A 50 -35.54 -0.82 11.64
CA LEU A 50 -34.13 -1.18 11.51
C LEU A 50 -33.88 -2.64 11.06
N PRO A 51 -34.50 -3.69 11.63
CA PRO A 51 -34.31 -5.07 11.17
C PRO A 51 -34.69 -5.26 9.70
N THR A 52 -35.76 -4.60 9.25
CA THR A 52 -36.22 -4.64 7.85
C THR A 52 -35.21 -3.97 6.93
N VAL A 53 -34.70 -2.80 7.31
CA VAL A 53 -33.64 -2.09 6.54
C VAL A 53 -32.39 -2.97 6.45
N LEU A 54 -31.96 -3.57 7.55
CA LEU A 54 -30.80 -4.46 7.59
C LEU A 54 -30.96 -5.67 6.66
N TYR A 55 -32.14 -6.29 6.66
CA TYR A 55 -32.45 -7.40 5.77
C TYR A 55 -32.41 -6.97 4.29
N LEU A 56 -33.08 -5.85 3.96
CA LEU A 56 -33.11 -5.32 2.60
C LEU A 56 -31.71 -4.90 2.10
N SER A 57 -30.90 -4.24 2.94
CA SER A 57 -29.50 -3.91 2.61
C SER A 57 -28.68 -5.16 2.30
N LYS A 58 -28.89 -6.24 3.06
CA LYS A 58 -28.19 -7.52 2.84
C LYS A 58 -28.61 -8.17 1.52
N VAL A 59 -29.90 -8.17 1.18
CA VAL A 59 -30.42 -8.68 -0.09
C VAL A 59 -29.89 -7.85 -1.25
N LEU A 60 -29.95 -6.52 -1.14
CA LEU A 60 -29.43 -5.59 -2.13
C LEU A 60 -27.93 -5.82 -2.37
N ALA A 61 -27.14 -5.93 -1.32
CA ALA A 61 -25.70 -6.16 -1.44
C ALA A 61 -25.39 -7.50 -2.11
N LYS A 62 -26.11 -8.58 -1.76
CA LYS A 62 -25.95 -9.89 -2.41
C LYS A 62 -26.32 -9.84 -3.90
N LEU A 63 -27.41 -9.17 -4.25
CA LEU A 63 -27.85 -9.01 -5.64
C LEU A 63 -26.83 -8.20 -6.44
N ALA A 64 -26.36 -7.07 -5.90
CA ALA A 64 -25.36 -6.22 -6.54
C ALA A 64 -24.06 -6.99 -6.81
N MET A 65 -23.52 -7.69 -5.80
CA MET A 65 -22.31 -8.51 -5.97
C MET A 65 -22.51 -9.70 -6.91
N GLY A 66 -23.69 -10.31 -6.92
CA GLY A 66 -23.99 -11.44 -7.81
C GLY A 66 -24.04 -11.02 -9.27
N LEU A 67 -24.57 -9.82 -9.54
CA LEU A 67 -24.62 -9.25 -10.88
C LEU A 67 -23.25 -8.77 -11.36
N ASP A 68 -22.44 -8.20 -10.47
CA ASP A 68 -21.06 -7.77 -10.76
C ASP A 68 -20.18 -8.93 -11.26
N ARG A 69 -20.37 -10.12 -10.69
CA ARG A 69 -19.69 -11.34 -11.15
C ARG A 69 -20.17 -11.88 -12.50
N ARG A 70 -21.22 -11.31 -13.09
CA ARG A 70 -21.84 -11.74 -14.36
C ARG A 70 -22.01 -10.54 -15.30
N PRO A 71 -20.91 -10.04 -15.89
CA PRO A 71 -20.93 -8.83 -16.72
C PRO A 71 -21.85 -8.95 -17.95
N GLU A 72 -22.05 -10.17 -18.48
CA GLU A 72 -22.96 -10.46 -19.59
C GLU A 72 -24.41 -10.02 -19.30
N LEU A 73 -24.88 -10.25 -18.07
CA LEU A 73 -26.23 -9.86 -17.65
C LEU A 73 -26.33 -8.34 -17.47
N ILE A 74 -25.25 -7.68 -17.07
CA ILE A 74 -25.18 -6.22 -16.96
C ILE A 74 -25.25 -5.59 -18.36
N ALA A 75 -24.50 -6.11 -19.32
CA ALA A 75 -24.51 -5.64 -20.71
C ALA A 75 -25.90 -5.77 -21.34
N HIS A 76 -26.58 -6.90 -21.12
CA HIS A 76 -27.96 -7.09 -21.58
C HIS A 76 -28.94 -6.09 -20.92
N LEU A 77 -28.79 -5.82 -19.63
CA LEU A 77 -29.63 -4.85 -18.92
C LEU A 77 -29.39 -3.41 -19.36
N LEU A 78 -28.14 -3.01 -19.62
CA LEU A 78 -27.80 -1.69 -20.14
C LEU A 78 -28.37 -1.48 -21.56
N ARG A 79 -28.31 -2.51 -22.42
CA ARG A 79 -28.95 -2.49 -23.75
C ARG A 79 -30.48 -2.36 -23.67
N MET A 80 -31.11 -2.96 -22.67
CA MET A 80 -32.56 -2.87 -22.45
C MET A 80 -33.01 -1.58 -21.73
N GLU A 81 -32.10 -0.79 -21.14
CA GLU A 81 -32.40 0.46 -20.44
C GLU A 81 -32.44 1.69 -21.35
N GLY A 82 -32.10 1.56 -22.64
CA GLY A 82 -32.46 2.52 -23.69
C GLY A 82 -32.17 3.98 -23.35
N ARG A 83 -31.01 4.28 -22.76
CA ARG A 83 -30.53 5.66 -22.67
C ARG A 83 -29.61 5.92 -23.87
N PRO A 84 -29.89 6.94 -24.70
CA PRO A 84 -29.00 7.30 -25.80
C PRO A 84 -27.62 7.68 -25.25
N ASP A 85 -26.58 7.45 -26.05
CA ASP A 85 -25.19 7.86 -25.80
C ASP A 85 -25.08 9.38 -25.61
N GLN A 86 -25.39 9.85 -24.41
CA GLN A 86 -24.98 11.17 -23.94
C GLN A 86 -23.99 10.99 -22.80
N ASP A 87 -22.80 11.55 -23.05
CA ASP A 87 -21.61 11.66 -22.21
C ASP A 87 -20.82 10.38 -21.93
N GLU A 88 -19.86 10.10 -22.83
CA GLU A 88 -18.71 9.22 -22.58
C GLU A 88 -17.74 9.76 -21.51
N SER A 89 -17.90 11.01 -21.06
CA SER A 89 -17.01 11.69 -20.12
C SER A 89 -17.35 11.49 -18.63
N ILE A 90 -18.55 11.00 -18.29
CA ILE A 90 -18.95 10.73 -16.90
C ILE A 90 -18.79 9.25 -16.62
N GLU A 91 -17.80 8.88 -15.78
CA GLU A 91 -17.59 7.51 -15.30
C GLU A 91 -18.93 6.90 -14.85
N LYS A 92 -19.47 5.94 -15.63
CA LYS A 92 -20.80 5.38 -15.39
C LYS A 92 -20.82 4.74 -14.00
N VAL A 93 -21.51 5.36 -13.04
CA VAL A 93 -21.66 4.86 -11.66
C VAL A 93 -22.16 3.42 -11.71
N THR A 94 -21.31 2.49 -11.28
CA THR A 94 -21.61 1.07 -11.34
C THR A 94 -22.83 0.74 -10.46
N LEU A 95 -23.55 -0.33 -10.78
CA LEU A 95 -24.66 -0.78 -9.93
C LEU A 95 -24.22 -0.99 -8.49
N VAL A 96 -23.03 -1.57 -8.30
CA VAL A 96 -22.48 -1.86 -6.98
C VAL A 96 -22.22 -0.57 -6.22
N GLU A 97 -21.76 0.48 -6.92
CA GLU A 97 -21.59 1.81 -6.33
C GLU A 97 -22.92 2.48 -5.96
N LYS A 98 -23.95 2.41 -6.84
CA LYS A 98 -25.30 2.88 -6.49
C LYS A 98 -25.83 2.18 -5.23
N SER A 99 -25.63 0.86 -5.15
CA SER A 99 -26.03 0.06 -3.98
C SER A 99 -25.23 0.45 -2.73
N ALA A 100 -23.92 0.71 -2.89
CA ALA A 100 -23.06 1.17 -1.80
C ALA A 100 -23.51 2.53 -1.25
N ASN A 101 -23.94 3.46 -2.11
CA ASN A 101 -24.44 4.77 -1.71
C ASN A 101 -25.72 4.66 -0.88
N VAL A 102 -26.69 3.82 -1.29
CA VAL A 102 -27.94 3.63 -0.51
C VAL A 102 -27.64 2.99 0.85
N VAL A 103 -26.75 1.99 0.91
CA VAL A 103 -26.34 1.40 2.20
C VAL A 103 -25.55 2.41 3.05
N ARG A 104 -24.77 3.32 2.42
CA ARG A 104 -24.07 4.39 3.13
C ARG A 104 -25.04 5.37 3.78
N GLU A 105 -26.13 5.74 3.11
CA GLU A 105 -27.18 6.59 3.70
C GLU A 105 -27.81 5.93 4.94
N ALA A 106 -28.09 4.62 4.87
CA ALA A 106 -28.60 3.86 6.01
C ALA A 106 -27.59 3.83 7.17
N PHE A 107 -26.30 3.66 6.85
CA PHE A 107 -25.20 3.74 7.83
C PHE A 107 -25.13 5.12 8.50
N ILE A 108 -25.16 6.22 7.74
CA ILE A 108 -25.10 7.59 8.26
C ILE A 108 -26.29 7.83 9.21
N LYS A 109 -27.50 7.40 8.86
CA LYS A 109 -28.70 7.53 9.72
C LYS A 109 -28.59 6.72 11.03
N CYS A 110 -27.88 5.60 11.04
CA CYS A 110 -27.59 4.86 12.27
C CYS A 110 -26.52 5.56 13.12
N LEU A 111 -25.56 6.23 12.48
CA LEU A 111 -24.45 6.91 13.14
C LEU A 111 -24.88 8.23 13.80
N THR A 112 -25.71 9.02 13.10
CA THR A 112 -26.19 10.34 13.57
C THR A 112 -27.38 10.23 14.53
N ASP A 113 -27.81 9.01 14.88
CA ASP A 113 -28.88 8.78 15.84
C ASP A 113 -28.51 9.38 17.21
N ARG A 114 -29.39 10.19 17.77
CA ARG A 114 -29.20 10.86 19.07
C ARG A 114 -29.62 9.99 20.26
N SER A 115 -30.13 8.79 20.00
CA SER A 115 -30.54 7.83 21.03
C SER A 115 -29.32 7.27 21.78
N GLY A 116 -29.31 7.37 23.11
CA GLY A 116 -28.23 6.88 23.98
C GLY A 116 -27.06 7.85 24.18
N THR A 117 -26.04 7.45 24.95
CA THR A 117 -24.86 8.29 25.22
C THR A 117 -23.97 8.39 23.96
N PRO A 118 -23.67 9.60 23.44
CA PRO A 118 -22.81 9.77 22.28
C PRO A 118 -21.34 9.38 22.53
N GLY A 119 -20.67 8.86 21.49
CA GLY A 119 -19.21 8.72 21.46
C GLY A 119 -18.63 7.46 22.12
N VAL A 120 -17.31 7.52 22.36
CA VAL A 120 -16.43 6.42 22.79
C VAL A 120 -16.81 5.80 24.16
N HIS A 121 -17.70 6.44 24.91
CA HIS A 121 -18.18 5.95 26.22
C HIS A 121 -19.58 5.32 26.18
N GLY A 122 -20.31 5.45 25.07
CA GLY A 122 -21.68 4.97 24.94
C GLY A 122 -21.79 3.46 24.72
N LYS A 123 -22.84 2.84 25.25
CA LYS A 123 -23.28 1.50 24.83
C LYS A 123 -24.13 1.62 23.55
N PRO A 124 -24.16 0.60 22.68
CA PRO A 124 -24.99 0.62 21.49
C PRO A 124 -26.48 0.48 21.88
N GLU A 125 -27.24 1.55 21.71
CA GLU A 125 -28.69 1.61 21.96
C GLU A 125 -29.44 2.12 20.71
N GLY A 126 -30.73 1.81 20.62
CA GLY A 126 -31.59 2.29 19.52
C GLY A 126 -31.06 1.89 18.14
N LYS A 127 -30.94 2.87 17.23
CA LYS A 127 -30.49 2.62 15.84
C LYS A 127 -28.99 2.33 15.76
N ARG A 128 -28.23 2.67 16.81
CA ARG A 128 -26.76 2.52 16.85
C ARG A 128 -26.31 1.06 16.89
N ILE A 129 -27.19 0.13 17.25
CA ILE A 129 -26.95 -1.32 17.18
C ILE A 129 -26.65 -1.76 15.73
N GLY A 130 -27.18 -1.05 14.74
CA GLY A 130 -27.00 -1.34 13.31
C GLY A 130 -25.72 -0.80 12.69
N ILE A 131 -24.93 0.04 13.38
CA ILE A 131 -23.79 0.78 12.78
C ILE A 131 -22.79 -0.16 12.11
N TYR A 132 -22.22 -1.11 12.86
CA TYR A 132 -21.18 -1.98 12.31
C TYR A 132 -21.72 -2.99 11.29
N LEU A 133 -22.98 -3.43 11.42
CA LEU A 133 -23.58 -4.30 10.42
C LEU A 133 -23.77 -3.57 9.07
N MET A 134 -24.25 -2.33 9.10
CA MET A 134 -24.35 -1.49 7.90
C MET A 134 -22.98 -1.11 7.35
N ALA A 135 -22.04 -0.74 8.22
CA ALA A 135 -20.67 -0.42 7.82
C ALA A 135 -20.00 -1.60 7.12
N ASN A 136 -20.13 -2.82 7.67
CA ASN A 136 -19.58 -4.03 7.06
C ASN A 136 -20.18 -4.35 5.69
N LEU A 137 -21.48 -4.15 5.50
CA LEU A 137 -22.13 -4.31 4.19
C LEU A 137 -21.66 -3.27 3.19
N CYS A 138 -21.54 -2.00 3.61
CA CYS A 138 -21.08 -0.91 2.76
C CYS A 138 -19.59 -1.10 2.38
N LEU A 139 -18.71 -1.38 3.35
CA LEU A 139 -17.29 -1.68 3.10
C LEU A 139 -17.15 -2.86 2.13
N LYS A 140 -17.94 -3.92 2.30
CA LYS A 140 -17.93 -5.06 1.37
C LYS A 140 -18.25 -4.65 -0.08
N LEU A 141 -19.20 -3.75 -0.29
CA LEU A 141 -19.53 -3.21 -1.61
C LEU A 141 -18.42 -2.29 -2.14
N LEU A 142 -17.86 -1.42 -1.30
CA LEU A 142 -16.79 -0.49 -1.71
C LEU A 142 -15.51 -1.21 -2.13
N PHE A 143 -15.11 -2.25 -1.39
CA PHE A 143 -13.98 -3.09 -1.77
C PHE A 143 -14.24 -3.89 -3.05
N GLN A 144 -15.50 -4.16 -3.40
CA GLN A 144 -15.84 -4.79 -4.67
C GLN A 144 -15.75 -3.79 -5.84
N CYS A 145 -16.17 -2.53 -5.64
CA CYS A 145 -16.07 -1.47 -6.64
C CYS A 145 -14.64 -0.94 -6.88
N GLY A 146 -13.68 -1.27 -6.02
CA GLY A 146 -12.32 -0.71 -6.06
C GLY A 146 -12.19 0.74 -5.58
N LYS A 147 -13.27 1.39 -5.15
CA LYS A 147 -13.29 2.81 -4.70
C LYS A 147 -12.87 2.94 -3.23
N LEU A 148 -11.58 2.73 -2.95
CA LEU A 148 -11.01 2.76 -1.58
C LEU A 148 -11.08 4.14 -0.91
N ARG A 149 -11.01 5.25 -1.66
CA ARG A 149 -11.12 6.62 -1.12
C ARG A 149 -12.43 6.84 -0.33
N ASN A 150 -13.53 6.24 -0.80
CA ASN A 150 -14.83 6.33 -0.13
C ASN A 150 -14.88 5.54 1.19
N ALA A 151 -13.98 4.57 1.39
CA ALA A 151 -13.90 3.81 2.64
C ALA A 151 -13.23 4.62 3.75
N GLU A 152 -12.29 5.52 3.41
CA GLU A 152 -11.61 6.41 4.37
C GLU A 152 -12.61 7.27 5.15
N GLN A 153 -13.54 7.93 4.45
CA GLN A 153 -14.60 8.73 5.07
C GLN A 153 -15.46 7.92 6.04
N MET A 154 -15.71 6.64 5.73
CA MET A 154 -16.42 5.75 6.63
C MET A 154 -15.63 5.45 7.90
N PHE A 155 -14.34 5.11 7.78
CA PHE A 155 -13.48 4.85 8.94
C PHE A 155 -13.31 6.09 9.83
N ALA A 156 -13.18 7.28 9.24
CA ALA A 156 -13.13 8.55 9.96
C ALA A 156 -14.43 8.81 10.74
N SER A 157 -15.58 8.62 10.09
CA SER A 157 -16.90 8.84 10.71
C SER A 157 -17.15 7.87 11.88
N ILE A 158 -16.74 6.60 11.73
CA ILE A 158 -16.82 5.60 12.80
C ILE A 158 -15.91 5.99 13.97
N SER A 159 -14.68 6.41 13.69
CA SER A 159 -13.72 6.85 14.72
C SER A 159 -14.25 8.00 15.57
N ALA A 160 -14.99 8.93 14.96
CA ALA A 160 -15.50 10.11 15.63
C ALA A 160 -16.78 9.85 16.46
N GLN A 161 -17.71 9.04 15.95
CA GLN A 161 -19.09 9.01 16.48
C GLN A 161 -19.54 7.65 17.01
N SER A 162 -18.86 6.55 16.64
CA SER A 162 -19.35 5.20 16.96
C SER A 162 -19.04 4.79 18.41
N PRO A 163 -19.90 3.95 19.02
CA PRO A 163 -19.57 3.24 20.25
C PRO A 163 -18.38 2.29 20.06
N PRO A 164 -17.60 1.98 21.12
CA PRO A 164 -16.48 1.06 21.02
C PRO A 164 -16.84 -0.28 20.40
N LEU A 165 -15.96 -0.76 19.52
CA LEU A 165 -16.16 -2.00 18.76
C LEU A 165 -16.40 -3.20 19.68
N LYS A 166 -15.83 -3.20 20.89
CA LYS A 166 -15.94 -4.27 21.89
C LYS A 166 -17.39 -4.64 22.24
N TYR A 167 -18.32 -3.68 22.21
CA TYR A 167 -19.72 -3.91 22.57
C TYR A 167 -20.52 -4.67 21.50
N PHE A 168 -19.98 -4.79 20.28
CA PHE A 168 -20.68 -5.45 19.17
C PHE A 168 -20.39 -6.94 19.11
N PRO A 169 -21.26 -7.77 18.49
CA PRO A 169 -21.04 -9.21 18.35
C PRO A 169 -19.75 -9.54 17.60
N ALA A 170 -19.10 -10.66 17.96
CA ALA A 170 -17.82 -11.08 17.38
C ALA A 170 -17.82 -11.14 15.85
N SER A 171 -18.91 -11.62 15.24
CA SER A 171 -19.05 -11.68 13.79
C SER A 171 -18.96 -10.30 13.11
N GLN A 172 -19.52 -9.27 13.73
CA GLN A 172 -19.45 -7.90 13.24
C GLN A 172 -18.05 -7.32 13.45
N ARG A 173 -17.44 -7.57 14.61
CA ARG A 173 -16.08 -7.10 14.94
C ARG A 173 -15.04 -7.68 14.00
N VAL A 174 -15.04 -9.00 13.79
CA VAL A 174 -14.11 -9.70 12.89
C VAL A 174 -14.23 -9.18 11.46
N THR A 175 -15.46 -9.02 10.96
CA THR A 175 -15.68 -8.52 9.60
C THR A 175 -15.16 -7.08 9.44
N TYR A 176 -15.41 -6.23 10.43
CA TYR A 176 -14.95 -4.85 10.41
C TYR A 176 -13.43 -4.74 10.45
N LEU A 177 -12.80 -5.43 11.40
CA LEU A 177 -11.34 -5.45 11.55
C LEU A 177 -10.63 -6.02 10.32
N TYR A 178 -11.24 -7.00 9.65
CA TYR A 178 -10.74 -7.53 8.38
C TYR A 178 -10.71 -6.45 7.29
N TYR A 179 -11.80 -5.71 7.09
CA TYR A 179 -11.84 -4.64 6.08
C TYR A 179 -10.96 -3.45 6.46
N LEU A 180 -10.89 -3.10 7.75
CA LEU A 180 -9.99 -2.08 8.26
C LEU A 180 -8.52 -2.44 7.99
N GLY A 181 -8.12 -3.66 8.33
CA GLY A 181 -6.77 -4.16 8.08
C GLY A 181 -6.41 -4.17 6.60
N ARG A 182 -7.35 -4.54 5.72
CA ARG A 182 -7.14 -4.45 4.26
C ARG A 182 -6.98 -3.03 3.76
N TYR A 183 -7.77 -2.09 4.28
CA TYR A 183 -7.65 -0.67 3.94
C TYR A 183 -6.29 -0.12 4.37
N LEU A 184 -5.87 -0.40 5.61
CA LEU A 184 -4.56 0.02 6.13
C LEU A 184 -3.41 -0.59 5.32
N PHE A 185 -3.53 -1.88 4.95
CA PHE A 185 -2.56 -2.54 4.07
C PHE A 185 -2.44 -1.85 2.70
N SER A 186 -3.56 -1.51 2.07
CA SER A 186 -3.57 -0.78 0.79
C SER A 186 -2.94 0.61 0.88
N ASN A 187 -2.98 1.25 2.06
CA ASN A 187 -2.34 2.54 2.31
C ASN A 187 -0.89 2.42 2.81
N ASN A 188 -0.26 1.23 2.72
CA ASN A 188 1.09 0.94 3.22
C ASN A 188 1.27 1.07 4.75
N LEU A 189 0.20 1.10 5.53
CA LEU A 189 0.24 1.12 7.00
C LEU A 189 0.26 -0.31 7.56
N PHE A 190 1.39 -0.99 7.42
CA PHE A 190 1.49 -2.43 7.70
C PHE A 190 1.40 -2.79 9.19
N TYR A 191 1.92 -1.94 10.09
CA TYR A 191 1.88 -2.21 11.53
C TYR A 191 0.45 -2.12 12.09
N PRO A 192 -0.30 -1.01 11.90
CA PRO A 192 -1.72 -0.95 12.28
C PRO A 192 -2.56 -2.02 11.59
N ALA A 193 -2.27 -2.34 10.32
CA ALA A 193 -2.95 -3.42 9.60
C ALA A 193 -2.74 -4.79 10.25
N GLN A 194 -1.50 -5.09 10.66
CA GLN A 194 -1.16 -6.34 11.35
C GLN A 194 -1.94 -6.47 12.66
N ILE A 195 -2.01 -5.40 13.47
CA ILE A 195 -2.74 -5.38 14.74
C ILE A 195 -4.25 -5.64 14.51
N ALA A 196 -4.85 -4.96 13.54
CA ALA A 196 -6.26 -5.15 13.19
C ALA A 196 -6.56 -6.57 12.67
N LEU A 197 -5.74 -7.08 11.75
CA LEU A 197 -5.91 -8.41 11.16
C LEU A 197 -5.65 -9.54 12.16
N GLN A 198 -4.68 -9.36 13.08
CA GLN A 198 -4.41 -10.28 14.16
C GLN A 198 -5.62 -10.38 15.08
N SER A 199 -6.14 -9.24 15.52
CA SER A 199 -7.37 -9.16 16.33
C SER A 199 -8.58 -9.78 15.62
N ALA A 200 -8.69 -9.63 14.30
CA ALA A 200 -9.73 -10.30 13.51
C ALA A 200 -9.57 -11.83 13.50
N TYR A 201 -8.33 -12.33 13.36
CA TYR A 201 -8.05 -13.77 13.35
C TYR A 201 -8.32 -14.42 14.71
N ASP A 202 -7.90 -13.77 15.80
CA ASP A 202 -8.03 -14.28 17.17
C ASP A 202 -9.50 -14.34 17.62
N GLN A 203 -10.32 -13.38 17.18
CA GLN A 203 -11.75 -13.34 17.48
C GLN A 203 -12.61 -14.19 16.53
N CYS A 204 -12.02 -14.74 15.47
CA CYS A 204 -12.75 -15.53 14.48
C CYS A 204 -13.08 -16.93 15.03
N HIS A 205 -14.31 -17.38 14.80
CA HIS A 205 -14.77 -18.69 15.26
C HIS A 205 -13.90 -19.82 14.68
N HIS A 206 -13.56 -20.82 15.50
CA HIS A 206 -12.66 -21.91 15.11
C HIS A 206 -13.17 -22.71 13.90
N GLN A 207 -14.50 -22.91 13.79
CA GLN A 207 -15.12 -23.59 12.63
C GLN A 207 -15.16 -22.74 11.35
N ALA A 208 -14.95 -21.43 11.42
CA ALA A 208 -15.05 -20.53 10.27
C ALA A 208 -13.75 -20.52 9.43
N LEU A 209 -13.31 -21.69 8.98
CA LEU A 209 -12.04 -21.90 8.29
C LEU A 209 -11.87 -21.02 7.05
N SER A 210 -12.92 -20.87 6.24
CA SER A 210 -12.90 -20.00 5.06
C SER A 210 -12.63 -18.53 5.41
N GLN A 211 -13.21 -18.03 6.50
CA GLN A 211 -13.01 -16.64 6.94
C GLN A 211 -11.60 -16.46 7.50
N LYS A 212 -11.12 -17.41 8.30
CA LYS A 212 -9.73 -17.42 8.79
C LYS A 212 -8.73 -17.41 7.64
N ARG A 213 -8.95 -18.22 6.59
CA ARG A 213 -8.10 -18.25 5.38
C ARG A 213 -8.02 -16.91 4.69
N VAL A 214 -9.17 -16.23 4.58
CA VAL A 214 -9.25 -14.90 3.96
C VAL A 214 -8.52 -13.86 4.80
N ILE A 215 -8.60 -13.92 6.13
CA ILE A 215 -7.81 -13.04 7.02
C ILE A 215 -6.31 -13.32 6.88
N LEU A 216 -5.91 -14.61 6.89
CA LEU A 216 -4.51 -15.03 6.75
C LEU A 216 -3.88 -14.60 5.41
N THR A 217 -4.68 -14.53 4.35
CA THR A 217 -4.24 -14.04 3.03
C THR A 217 -3.65 -12.63 3.10
N TYR A 218 -4.08 -11.80 4.06
CA TYR A 218 -3.55 -10.44 4.26
C TYR A 218 -2.62 -10.35 5.49
N LEU A 219 -2.89 -11.12 6.55
CA LEU A 219 -2.07 -11.11 7.75
C LEU A 219 -0.64 -11.65 7.49
N ILE A 220 -0.50 -12.68 6.65
CA ILE A 220 0.82 -13.24 6.30
C ILE A 220 1.68 -12.19 5.56
N PRO A 221 1.22 -11.55 4.47
CA PRO A 221 1.94 -10.44 3.83
C PRO A 221 2.32 -9.31 4.78
N CYS A 222 1.42 -8.86 5.67
CA CYS A 222 1.74 -7.81 6.65
C CYS A 222 2.96 -8.21 7.50
N ASN A 223 2.93 -9.41 8.07
CA ASN A 223 4.01 -9.92 8.90
C ASN A 223 5.31 -10.10 8.08
N MET A 224 5.22 -10.62 6.86
CA MET A 224 6.40 -10.81 5.99
C MET A 224 7.10 -9.49 5.67
N ILE A 225 6.34 -8.45 5.32
CA ILE A 225 6.86 -7.10 5.05
C ILE A 225 7.54 -6.51 6.30
N MET A 226 6.98 -6.80 7.48
CA MET A 226 7.56 -6.42 8.76
C MET A 226 8.72 -7.33 9.22
N GLY A 227 9.15 -8.31 8.41
CA GLY A 227 10.27 -9.19 8.71
C GLY A 227 9.95 -10.40 9.60
N ARG A 228 8.67 -10.78 9.75
CA ARG A 228 8.22 -12.02 10.40
C ARG A 228 7.67 -13.01 9.37
N PHE A 229 8.36 -14.12 9.19
CA PHE A 229 7.88 -15.18 8.30
C PHE A 229 6.87 -16.11 9.01
N PRO A 230 5.92 -16.70 8.26
CA PRO A 230 4.97 -17.65 8.82
C PRO A 230 5.70 -18.90 9.33
N SER A 231 5.30 -19.39 10.51
CA SER A 231 5.80 -20.66 11.05
C SER A 231 5.19 -21.84 10.29
N LEU A 232 5.90 -22.97 10.29
CA LEU A 232 5.40 -24.20 9.70
C LEU A 232 4.11 -24.66 10.38
N GLU A 233 4.02 -24.52 11.71
CA GLU A 233 2.82 -24.84 12.50
C GLU A 233 1.59 -24.05 12.04
N LEU A 234 1.74 -22.75 11.73
CA LEU A 234 0.64 -21.94 11.22
C LEU A 234 0.19 -22.42 9.83
N LEU A 235 1.14 -22.77 8.98
CA LEU A 235 0.89 -23.21 7.60
C LEU A 235 0.29 -24.62 7.52
N GLN A 236 0.50 -25.46 8.54
CA GLN A 236 -0.09 -26.80 8.64
C GLN A 236 -1.54 -26.80 9.14
N ARG A 237 -2.05 -25.65 9.63
CA ARG A 237 -3.44 -25.56 10.10
C ARG A 237 -4.44 -25.68 8.93
N PRO A 238 -5.65 -26.21 9.16
CA PRO A 238 -6.65 -26.38 8.10
C PRO A 238 -7.10 -25.07 7.46
N GLU A 239 -7.09 -23.96 8.21
CA GLU A 239 -7.38 -22.64 7.65
C GLU A 239 -6.30 -22.14 6.65
N SER A 240 -5.07 -22.64 6.72
CA SER A 240 -3.92 -22.19 5.92
C SER A 240 -3.70 -22.98 4.63
N GLU A 241 -4.57 -23.94 4.32
CA GLU A 241 -4.49 -24.78 3.12
C GLU A 241 -4.26 -23.94 1.83
N GLY A 242 -3.24 -24.33 1.06
CA GLY A 242 -2.84 -23.67 -0.18
C GLY A 242 -2.12 -22.32 -0.03
N LEU A 243 -1.98 -21.78 1.20
CA LEU A 243 -1.18 -20.57 1.45
C LEU A 243 0.32 -20.90 1.55
N ALA A 244 0.67 -22.11 1.99
CA ALA A 244 2.04 -22.58 2.08
C ALA A 244 2.76 -22.52 0.72
N ASP A 245 2.13 -23.09 -0.32
CA ASP A 245 2.68 -23.14 -1.68
C ASP A 245 2.91 -21.74 -2.28
N LYS A 246 2.18 -20.75 -1.79
CA LYS A 246 2.24 -19.36 -2.27
C LYS A 246 3.31 -18.55 -1.54
N PHE A 247 3.36 -18.62 -0.21
CA PHE A 247 4.24 -17.75 0.58
C PHE A 247 5.61 -18.36 0.90
N ILE A 248 5.75 -19.69 0.96
CA ILE A 248 7.04 -20.34 1.24
C ILE A 248 8.10 -20.01 0.18
N PRO A 249 7.82 -20.05 -1.15
CA PRO A 249 8.81 -19.69 -2.15
C PRO A 249 9.35 -18.26 -1.96
N ILE A 250 8.47 -17.30 -1.67
CA ILE A 250 8.84 -15.91 -1.41
C ILE A 250 9.74 -15.81 -0.17
N CYS A 251 9.40 -16.49 0.93
CA CYS A 251 10.22 -16.51 2.14
C CYS A 251 11.62 -17.09 1.86
N ARG A 252 11.71 -18.19 1.09
CA ARG A 252 12.98 -18.80 0.70
C ARG A 252 13.83 -17.84 -0.13
N LEU A 253 13.23 -17.10 -1.07
CA LEU A 253 13.94 -16.11 -1.89
C LEU A 253 14.49 -14.96 -1.06
N ILE A 254 13.71 -14.45 -0.09
CA ILE A 254 14.18 -13.40 0.84
C ILE A 254 15.34 -13.92 1.69
N VAL A 255 15.24 -15.12 2.26
CA VAL A 255 16.33 -15.73 3.04
C VAL A 255 17.55 -16.04 2.16
N ARG A 256 17.33 -16.43 0.90
CA ARG A 256 18.40 -16.67 -0.08
C ARG A 256 19.15 -15.38 -0.40
N GLY A 257 18.48 -14.22 -0.42
CA GLY A 257 19.06 -12.96 -0.85
C GLY A 257 19.24 -12.89 -2.36
N ASP A 258 18.41 -13.63 -3.11
CA ASP A 258 18.47 -13.66 -4.57
C ASP A 258 17.45 -12.67 -5.14
N TYR A 259 17.90 -11.45 -5.42
CA TYR A 259 17.02 -10.37 -5.85
C TYR A 259 16.51 -10.58 -7.29
N VAL A 260 17.29 -11.21 -8.16
CA VAL A 260 16.91 -11.54 -9.55
C VAL A 260 15.76 -12.54 -9.53
N ALA A 261 15.94 -13.68 -8.86
CA ALA A 261 14.88 -14.69 -8.75
C ALA A 261 13.65 -14.18 -7.99
N PHE A 262 13.84 -13.30 -7.00
CA PHE A 262 12.73 -12.66 -6.29
C PHE A 262 11.88 -11.78 -7.21
N ARG A 263 12.51 -10.94 -8.03
CA ARG A 263 11.83 -10.05 -8.98
C ARG A 263 11.12 -10.84 -10.08
N GLU A 264 11.74 -11.90 -10.59
CA GLU A 264 11.14 -12.82 -11.56
C GLU A 264 9.92 -13.56 -10.99
N HIS A 265 10.03 -14.07 -9.76
CA HIS A 265 8.94 -14.78 -9.11
C HIS A 265 7.69 -13.89 -8.90
N LEU A 266 7.91 -12.58 -8.70
CA LEU A 266 6.86 -11.57 -8.52
C LEU A 266 6.64 -10.68 -9.77
N ALA A 267 7.08 -11.13 -10.94
CA ALA A 267 6.83 -10.44 -12.21
C ALA A 267 5.34 -10.44 -12.57
N LEU A 268 4.87 -9.38 -13.26
CA LEU A 268 3.45 -9.19 -13.56
C LEU A 268 2.89 -10.25 -14.53
N ASP A 269 3.75 -10.83 -15.38
CA ASP A 269 3.34 -11.69 -16.49
C ASP A 269 3.24 -13.18 -16.12
N SER A 270 3.43 -13.52 -14.86
CA SER A 270 3.44 -14.90 -14.39
C SER A 270 2.04 -15.38 -13.95
N SER A 271 1.64 -16.58 -14.38
CA SER A 271 0.38 -17.19 -13.90
C SER A 271 0.35 -17.35 -12.37
N THR A 272 1.52 -17.52 -11.75
CA THR A 272 1.67 -17.59 -10.28
C THR A 272 1.32 -16.26 -9.59
N THR A 273 1.57 -15.12 -10.26
CA THR A 273 1.37 -13.79 -9.69
C THR A 273 -0.05 -13.26 -9.84
N GLU A 274 -0.83 -13.84 -10.76
CA GLU A 274 -2.23 -13.50 -10.97
C GLU A 274 -3.05 -13.60 -9.68
N TRP A 275 -2.81 -14.64 -8.85
CA TRP A 275 -3.50 -14.78 -7.56
C TRP A 275 -3.18 -13.61 -6.62
N PHE A 276 -1.91 -13.20 -6.53
CA PHE A 276 -1.49 -12.07 -5.69
C PHE A 276 -2.04 -10.74 -6.22
N ALA A 277 -2.10 -10.59 -7.55
CA ALA A 277 -2.67 -9.42 -8.22
C ALA A 277 -4.17 -9.29 -7.94
N ARG A 278 -4.95 -10.38 -8.15
CA ARG A 278 -6.39 -10.43 -7.84
C ARG A 278 -6.69 -10.14 -6.36
N LYS A 279 -5.75 -10.42 -5.45
CA LYS A 279 -5.88 -10.13 -4.02
C LYS A 279 -5.42 -8.71 -3.63
N GLY A 280 -4.77 -7.98 -4.54
CA GLY A 280 -4.24 -6.63 -4.29
C GLY A 280 -3.00 -6.61 -3.39
N ILE A 281 -2.25 -7.71 -3.32
CA ILE A 281 -1.07 -7.83 -2.43
C ILE A 281 0.26 -7.91 -3.19
N LEU A 282 0.23 -8.11 -4.50
CA LEU A 282 1.43 -8.31 -5.33
C LEU A 282 2.41 -7.13 -5.24
N LEU A 283 1.94 -5.90 -5.46
CA LEU A 283 2.81 -4.72 -5.48
C LEU A 283 3.41 -4.43 -4.10
N ALA A 284 2.63 -4.60 -3.03
CA ALA A 284 3.13 -4.44 -1.67
C ALA A 284 4.24 -5.45 -1.36
N LEU A 285 4.04 -6.73 -1.72
CA LEU A 285 5.06 -7.77 -1.53
C LEU A 285 6.30 -7.49 -2.37
N ARG A 286 6.16 -7.16 -3.65
CA ARG A 286 7.28 -6.87 -4.56
C ARG A 286 8.12 -5.70 -4.03
N ASN A 287 7.49 -4.55 -3.78
CA ASN A 287 8.20 -3.32 -3.46
C ASN A 287 8.73 -3.29 -2.02
N ARG A 288 8.01 -3.88 -1.06
CA ARG A 288 8.37 -3.80 0.37
C ARG A 288 9.22 -4.96 0.86
N CYS A 289 9.19 -6.13 0.21
CA CYS A 289 10.06 -7.23 0.58
C CYS A 289 11.41 -7.20 -0.16
N GLU A 290 11.53 -6.49 -1.30
CA GLU A 290 12.80 -6.38 -2.04
C GLU A 290 13.95 -5.84 -1.17
N ILE A 291 13.68 -4.86 -0.32
CA ILE A 291 14.66 -4.33 0.63
C ILE A 291 15.16 -5.40 1.62
N LEU A 292 14.30 -6.36 2.00
CA LEU A 292 14.68 -7.47 2.88
C LEU A 292 15.59 -8.47 2.16
N VAL A 293 15.38 -8.66 0.85
CA VAL A 293 16.25 -9.49 -0.01
C VAL A 293 17.64 -8.87 -0.08
N TRP A 294 17.74 -7.56 -0.37
CA TRP A 294 19.00 -6.83 -0.39
C TRP A 294 19.72 -6.86 0.95
N ARG A 295 18.99 -6.71 2.06
CA ARG A 295 19.55 -6.87 3.41
C ARG A 295 20.13 -8.27 3.63
N ALA A 296 19.40 -9.31 3.24
CA ALA A 296 19.86 -10.70 3.39
C ALA A 296 21.10 -10.98 2.53
N PHE A 297 21.11 -10.45 1.30
CA PHE A 297 22.24 -10.54 0.39
C PHE A 297 23.49 -9.85 0.96
N ALA A 298 23.37 -8.57 1.35
CA ALA A 298 24.46 -7.81 1.97
C ALA A 298 25.01 -8.49 3.23
N ARG A 299 24.12 -9.06 4.08
CA ARG A 299 24.52 -9.83 5.25
C ARG A 299 25.34 -11.06 4.88
N LYS A 300 24.97 -11.81 3.85
CA LYS A 300 25.72 -13.00 3.40
C LYS A 300 27.07 -12.63 2.82
N VAL A 301 27.12 -11.59 1.99
CA VAL A 301 28.40 -11.08 1.45
C VAL A 301 29.30 -10.61 2.59
N PHE A 302 28.75 -9.97 3.62
CA PHE A 302 29.50 -9.64 4.83
C PHE A 302 30.02 -10.89 5.55
N ILE A 303 29.20 -11.94 5.72
CA ILE A 303 29.62 -13.20 6.36
C ILE A 303 30.78 -13.86 5.60
N HIS A 304 30.70 -13.94 4.27
CA HIS A 304 31.68 -14.68 3.46
C HIS A 304 32.89 -13.85 3.03
N GLY A 305 32.71 -12.56 2.79
CA GLY A 305 33.73 -11.67 2.23
C GLY A 305 34.09 -10.47 3.11
N GLY A 306 33.39 -10.26 4.23
CA GLY A 306 33.67 -9.18 5.17
C GLY A 306 34.86 -9.47 6.07
N PHE A 307 35.49 -8.39 6.56
CA PHE A 307 36.46 -8.45 7.63
C PHE A 307 35.72 -8.47 8.97
N HIS A 308 35.86 -9.55 9.75
CA HIS A 308 35.12 -9.76 11.00
C HIS A 308 35.83 -9.26 12.26
N GLY A 309 37.07 -8.78 12.13
CA GLY A 309 37.96 -8.51 13.28
C GLY A 309 38.59 -9.78 13.84
N GLU A 310 39.74 -9.64 14.53
CA GLU A 310 40.43 -10.79 15.13
C GLU A 310 39.63 -11.38 16.31
N PRO A 311 39.45 -12.71 16.37
CA PRO A 311 38.86 -13.39 17.52
C PRO A 311 39.92 -13.55 18.61
N GLN A 312 39.71 -12.93 19.77
CA GLN A 312 40.43 -13.17 21.04
C GLN A 312 41.96 -13.03 20.99
N GLY A 313 42.49 -11.85 21.37
CA GLY A 313 43.93 -11.76 21.74
C GLY A 313 44.52 -10.37 21.97
N SER A 314 44.05 -9.32 21.29
CA SER A 314 44.70 -8.00 21.32
C SER A 314 43.66 -6.85 21.38
N ALA A 315 42.94 -6.78 22.50
CA ALA A 315 41.68 -6.05 22.68
C ALA A 315 41.70 -4.50 22.56
N GLN A 316 42.69 -3.84 21.93
CA GLN A 316 42.74 -2.37 21.90
C GLN A 316 43.00 -1.68 20.54
N ARG A 317 43.48 -2.35 19.48
CA ARG A 317 43.96 -1.62 18.26
C ARG A 317 43.56 -2.17 16.88
N GLY A 318 42.51 -2.99 16.77
CA GLY A 318 42.01 -3.45 15.46
C GLY A 318 40.97 -2.53 14.81
N PRO A 319 40.95 -2.38 13.46
CA PRO A 319 39.88 -1.66 12.76
C PRO A 319 38.51 -2.33 13.01
N PRO A 320 37.40 -1.57 12.99
CA PRO A 320 36.06 -2.14 13.15
C PRO A 320 35.77 -3.12 12.00
N PRO A 321 34.91 -4.14 12.19
CA PRO A 321 34.49 -5.02 11.11
C PRO A 321 33.92 -4.23 9.93
N PHE A 322 34.33 -4.58 8.71
CA PHE A 322 33.91 -3.86 7.50
C PHE A 322 33.77 -4.78 6.29
N LEU A 323 32.99 -4.34 5.30
CA LEU A 323 32.85 -4.98 3.99
C LEU A 323 33.18 -3.95 2.91
N TYR A 324 34.15 -4.26 2.05
CA TYR A 324 34.37 -3.46 0.86
C TYR A 324 33.24 -3.64 -0.15
N LEU A 325 32.77 -2.55 -0.75
CA LEU A 325 31.67 -2.57 -1.72
C LEU A 325 32.05 -3.29 -3.02
N HIS A 326 33.33 -3.29 -3.42
CA HIS A 326 33.77 -4.07 -4.58
C HIS A 326 33.45 -5.56 -4.44
N LYS A 327 33.49 -6.12 -3.21
CA LYS A 327 33.12 -7.53 -2.98
C LYS A 327 31.62 -7.76 -3.15
N LEU A 328 30.81 -6.78 -2.77
CA LEU A 328 29.36 -6.80 -3.01
C LEU A 328 29.05 -6.72 -4.51
N GLU A 329 29.75 -5.85 -5.22
CA GLU A 329 29.67 -5.73 -6.68
C GLU A 329 30.07 -7.04 -7.39
N THR A 330 31.18 -7.66 -7.01
CA THR A 330 31.57 -8.99 -7.52
C THR A 330 30.52 -10.04 -7.23
N ALA A 331 29.93 -10.04 -6.04
CA ALA A 331 28.87 -10.98 -5.68
C ALA A 331 27.59 -10.77 -6.53
N VAL A 332 27.24 -9.53 -6.86
CA VAL A 332 26.13 -9.22 -7.77
C VAL A 332 26.41 -9.73 -9.18
N ARG A 333 27.60 -9.43 -9.73
CA ARG A 333 28.00 -9.92 -11.05
C ARG A 333 27.98 -11.44 -11.12
N TRP A 334 28.46 -12.10 -10.07
CA TRP A 334 28.39 -13.54 -9.95
C TRP A 334 26.94 -14.04 -9.97
N LEU A 335 26.04 -13.41 -9.21
CA LEU A 335 24.62 -13.79 -9.19
C LEU A 335 23.96 -13.60 -10.56
N GLN A 336 24.22 -12.47 -11.24
CA GLN A 336 23.76 -12.20 -12.59
C GLN A 336 24.27 -13.26 -13.59
N ALA A 337 25.56 -13.61 -13.52
CA ALA A 337 26.16 -14.64 -14.38
C ALA A 337 25.54 -16.02 -14.16
N GLN A 338 25.22 -16.40 -12.91
CA GLN A 338 24.56 -17.67 -12.62
C GLN A 338 23.17 -17.77 -13.28
N HIS A 339 22.37 -16.71 -13.19
CA HIS A 339 21.05 -16.66 -13.82
C HIS A 339 21.14 -16.59 -15.35
N ALA A 340 22.14 -15.90 -15.89
CA ALA A 340 22.41 -15.87 -17.33
C ALA A 340 22.80 -17.25 -17.89
N GLN A 341 23.58 -18.05 -17.14
CA GLN A 341 23.96 -19.42 -17.53
C GLN A 341 22.80 -20.41 -17.42
N SER A 342 21.93 -20.26 -16.41
CA SER A 342 20.74 -21.12 -16.24
C SER A 342 19.78 -21.06 -17.45
N LEU A 343 19.78 -19.96 -18.21
CA LEU A 343 19.00 -19.82 -19.44
C LEU A 343 19.47 -20.72 -20.58
N HIS A 344 20.77 -21.06 -20.63
CA HIS A 344 21.37 -21.77 -21.77
C HIS A 344 21.20 -23.30 -21.67
N SER A 345 20.83 -23.82 -20.51
CA SER A 345 20.68 -25.27 -20.27
C SER A 345 19.24 -25.78 -20.47
N GLY A 346 18.28 -24.92 -20.78
CA GLY A 346 16.89 -25.29 -21.03
C GLY A 346 16.54 -25.23 -22.52
N LEU A 347 16.32 -26.37 -23.16
CA LEU A 347 15.75 -26.48 -24.51
C LEU A 347 14.29 -25.98 -24.50
N SER A 348 14.05 -24.68 -24.57
CA SER A 348 12.71 -24.11 -24.76
C SER A 348 12.72 -23.03 -25.84
N PHE A 349 12.06 -23.34 -26.95
CA PHE A 349 11.97 -22.53 -28.16
C PHE A 349 10.85 -21.48 -28.04
N THR A 350 10.97 -20.53 -27.09
CA THR A 350 10.18 -19.28 -27.06
C THR A 350 10.94 -18.24 -26.23
N PRO A 351 11.21 -17.02 -26.73
CA PRO A 351 11.87 -15.97 -25.95
C PRO A 351 10.83 -15.30 -25.03
N SER A 352 10.31 -16.04 -24.04
CA SER A 352 9.60 -15.40 -22.93
C SER A 352 10.64 -14.67 -22.07
N GLY A 353 10.50 -13.36 -21.86
CA GLY A 353 11.43 -12.44 -21.19
C GLY A 353 11.76 -12.77 -19.72
N ARG A 354 12.28 -13.95 -19.45
CA ARG A 354 12.31 -14.57 -18.12
C ARG A 354 13.51 -14.20 -17.23
N SER A 355 14.50 -13.45 -17.71
CA SER A 355 15.58 -12.93 -16.85
C SER A 355 16.29 -11.73 -17.47
N LEU A 356 15.53 -10.66 -17.73
CA LEU A 356 16.12 -9.41 -18.23
C LEU A 356 17.06 -8.78 -17.18
N ASP A 357 16.72 -8.90 -15.89
CA ASP A 357 17.53 -8.40 -14.77
C ASP A 357 18.91 -9.08 -14.68
N ALA A 358 19.06 -10.34 -15.12
CA ALA A 358 20.37 -11.00 -15.18
C ALA A 358 21.29 -10.42 -16.27
N LYS A 359 20.72 -9.80 -17.31
CA LYS A 359 21.47 -9.12 -18.37
C LYS A 359 21.79 -7.66 -18.04
N ALA A 360 21.22 -7.10 -16.97
CA ALA A 360 21.38 -5.70 -16.59
C ALA A 360 22.85 -5.28 -16.39
N GLY A 361 23.72 -6.20 -15.95
CA GLY A 361 25.15 -5.92 -15.76
C GLY A 361 25.91 -5.54 -17.04
N HIS A 362 25.33 -5.76 -18.24
CA HIS A 362 25.90 -5.39 -19.54
C HIS A 362 25.23 -4.15 -20.16
N ASN A 363 24.34 -3.46 -19.42
CA ASN A 363 23.71 -2.25 -19.91
C ASN A 363 24.71 -1.08 -19.88
N ASP A 364 24.96 -0.48 -21.04
CA ASP A 364 25.77 0.75 -21.17
C ASP A 364 25.00 2.00 -20.69
N LEU A 365 23.66 1.97 -20.76
CA LEU A 365 22.74 3.02 -20.35
C LEU A 365 21.67 2.45 -19.41
N GLY A 366 21.38 3.14 -18.30
CA GLY A 366 20.38 2.73 -17.31
C GLY A 366 20.95 1.96 -16.11
N SER A 367 20.10 1.21 -15.41
CA SER A 367 20.51 0.50 -14.20
C SER A 367 21.32 -0.75 -14.53
N GLN A 368 22.43 -0.94 -13.81
CA GLN A 368 23.29 -2.13 -13.93
C GLN A 368 22.81 -3.29 -13.05
N LEU A 369 21.87 -3.03 -12.13
CA LEU A 369 21.29 -4.03 -11.23
C LEU A 369 19.95 -4.57 -11.75
N VAL A 370 19.14 -3.70 -12.37
CA VAL A 370 17.76 -3.99 -12.78
C VAL A 370 17.58 -3.57 -14.24
N TYR A 371 17.08 -4.49 -15.06
CA TYR A 371 16.64 -4.16 -16.40
C TYR A 371 15.23 -3.58 -16.33
N LYS A 372 15.10 -2.32 -16.75
CA LYS A 372 13.79 -1.73 -17.03
C LYS A 372 13.58 -1.77 -18.53
N LEU A 373 12.43 -2.29 -18.98
CA LEU A 373 12.02 -2.03 -20.37
C LEU A 373 11.97 -0.51 -20.56
N PRO A 374 12.47 0.01 -21.70
CA PRO A 374 12.08 1.33 -22.15
C PRO A 374 10.56 1.42 -22.11
N ASP A 375 10.03 2.53 -21.61
CA ASP A 375 8.60 2.77 -21.58
C ASP A 375 8.00 2.49 -22.97
N HIS A 376 6.87 1.79 -23.05
CA HIS A 376 6.30 1.37 -24.33
C HIS A 376 5.94 2.57 -25.20
N ASP A 377 5.61 3.70 -24.56
CA ASP A 377 5.36 4.99 -25.22
C ASP A 377 6.65 5.58 -25.85
N PHE A 378 7.81 5.04 -25.48
CA PHE A 378 9.16 5.40 -25.94
C PHE A 378 9.88 4.24 -26.64
N ALA A 379 9.18 3.14 -26.92
CA ALA A 379 9.74 2.01 -27.66
C ALA A 379 10.05 2.41 -29.11
N GLY A 380 11.25 2.07 -29.61
CA GLY A 380 11.72 2.44 -30.95
C GLY A 380 12.74 3.58 -31.00
N LEU A 381 12.92 4.35 -29.93
CA LEU A 381 13.99 5.36 -29.85
C LEU A 381 15.39 4.73 -29.84
N ASN A 382 15.53 3.55 -29.25
CA ASN A 382 16.81 2.82 -29.19
C ASN A 382 17.14 2.05 -30.47
N GLU A 383 16.19 1.87 -31.40
CA GLU A 383 16.49 1.26 -32.73
C GLU A 383 17.28 2.23 -33.62
N VAL A 384 17.33 3.52 -33.25
CA VAL A 384 18.18 4.53 -33.87
C VAL A 384 19.64 4.43 -33.38
N GLU A 385 19.92 3.70 -32.30
CA GLU A 385 21.26 3.53 -31.73
C GLU A 385 21.96 2.22 -32.15
N GLY A 386 21.56 1.67 -33.30
CA GLY A 386 22.35 0.68 -34.03
C GLY A 386 23.50 1.34 -34.80
N GLY A 387 24.51 1.83 -34.08
CA GLY A 387 25.72 2.42 -34.65
C GLY A 387 25.69 3.94 -34.68
N VAL A 388 26.74 4.53 -34.11
CA VAL A 388 27.01 5.97 -34.07
C VAL A 388 26.57 6.67 -35.36
N SER A 389 25.42 7.34 -35.32
CA SER A 389 25.04 8.37 -36.26
C SER A 389 24.38 9.47 -35.45
N LYS A 390 24.91 10.69 -35.63
CA LYS A 390 24.32 11.91 -35.07
C LYS A 390 22.81 11.92 -35.38
N PRO A 391 21.96 12.48 -34.49
CA PRO A 391 20.53 12.58 -34.77
C PRO A 391 20.32 13.19 -36.16
N ASP A 392 19.42 12.59 -36.94
CA ASP A 392 19.15 12.99 -38.32
C ASP A 392 19.00 14.52 -38.40
N PRO A 393 19.86 15.24 -39.15
CA PRO A 393 19.89 16.71 -39.12
C PRO A 393 18.54 17.34 -39.49
N ASN A 394 17.69 16.63 -40.26
CA ASN A 394 16.33 17.08 -40.56
C ASN A 394 15.41 17.04 -39.33
N VAL A 395 15.55 16.04 -38.47
CA VAL A 395 14.75 15.91 -37.23
C VAL A 395 15.24 16.92 -36.19
N VAL A 396 16.55 17.13 -36.08
CA VAL A 396 17.12 18.17 -35.22
C VAL A 396 16.63 19.55 -35.64
N SER A 397 16.63 19.86 -36.95
CA SER A 397 16.10 21.13 -37.48
C SER A 397 14.59 21.29 -37.26
N GLN A 398 13.81 20.22 -37.32
CA GLN A 398 12.36 20.28 -37.12
C GLN A 398 11.96 20.62 -35.66
N TYR A 399 12.82 20.29 -34.70
CA TYR A 399 12.58 20.48 -33.27
C TYR A 399 13.64 21.36 -32.59
N GLU A 400 14.42 22.10 -33.39
CA GLU A 400 15.51 22.96 -32.94
C GLU A 400 14.98 24.01 -31.95
N ASP A 401 13.82 24.58 -32.25
CA ASP A 401 13.09 25.56 -31.46
C ASP A 401 12.76 25.05 -30.04
N PHE A 402 12.60 23.74 -29.86
CA PHE A 402 12.25 23.12 -28.59
C PHE A 402 13.47 22.69 -27.78
N LEU A 403 14.53 22.24 -28.47
CA LEU A 403 15.77 21.74 -27.86
C LEU A 403 16.75 22.88 -27.54
N MET A 404 16.79 23.90 -28.39
CA MET A 404 17.67 25.07 -28.32
C MET A 404 16.90 26.31 -28.80
N PRO A 405 15.90 26.81 -28.04
CA PRO A 405 15.15 27.98 -28.46
C PRO A 405 16.09 29.17 -28.68
N ASP A 406 15.97 29.83 -29.84
CA ASP A 406 16.80 30.98 -30.25
C ASP A 406 16.73 32.18 -29.29
N GLY A 407 15.68 32.23 -28.46
CA GLY A 407 15.43 33.31 -27.52
C GLY A 407 14.32 33.01 -26.52
N PHE A 408 14.19 33.87 -25.52
CA PHE A 408 13.12 33.87 -24.53
C PHE A 408 12.55 35.28 -24.38
N PHE A 409 11.35 35.42 -23.82
CA PHE A 409 10.82 36.74 -23.48
C PHE A 409 11.16 37.07 -22.02
N ASP A 410 11.67 38.26 -21.77
CA ASP A 410 11.92 38.74 -20.41
C ASP A 410 10.62 39.07 -19.65
N VAL A 411 10.74 39.45 -18.37
CA VAL A 411 9.61 39.78 -17.49
C VAL A 411 8.78 40.97 -18.01
N MET A 412 9.35 41.78 -18.91
CA MET A 412 8.69 42.91 -19.58
C MET A 412 8.10 42.52 -20.94
N GLY A 413 8.20 41.25 -21.33
CA GLY A 413 7.69 40.71 -22.58
C GLY A 413 8.53 41.09 -23.81
N GLN A 414 9.80 41.45 -23.64
CA GLN A 414 10.72 41.72 -24.74
C GLN A 414 11.53 40.48 -25.10
N TRP A 415 11.70 40.24 -26.42
CA TRP A 415 12.44 39.08 -26.92
C TRP A 415 13.94 39.26 -26.68
N GLN A 416 14.55 38.28 -26.04
CA GLN A 416 15.98 38.20 -25.70
C GLN A 416 16.60 36.98 -26.40
N PRO A 417 17.74 37.11 -27.09
CA PRO A 417 18.43 35.98 -27.70
C PRO A 417 19.06 35.06 -26.64
N ASN A 418 18.92 33.75 -26.81
CA ASN A 418 19.42 32.75 -25.86
C ASN A 418 20.83 32.29 -26.27
N GLN A 419 21.87 32.97 -25.80
CA GLN A 419 23.25 32.61 -26.12
C GLN A 419 23.71 31.36 -25.33
N PRO A 420 24.21 30.30 -25.99
CA PRO A 420 24.63 29.07 -25.32
C PRO A 420 25.67 29.35 -24.21
N GLY A 421 25.39 28.88 -22.98
CA GLY A 421 26.29 29.02 -21.83
C GLY A 421 26.01 30.23 -20.93
N THR A 422 24.98 31.03 -21.22
CA THR A 422 24.57 32.17 -20.39
C THR A 422 23.31 31.80 -19.61
N LEU A 423 23.34 31.88 -18.27
CA LEU A 423 22.17 31.66 -17.42
C LEU A 423 21.12 32.76 -17.68
N ILE A 424 19.89 32.36 -17.95
CA ILE A 424 18.74 33.22 -18.27
C ILE A 424 18.44 34.22 -17.14
N ASP A 425 18.75 33.85 -15.89
CA ASP A 425 18.49 34.65 -14.69
C ASP A 425 19.66 35.58 -14.31
N GLY A 426 20.68 35.73 -15.18
CA GLY A 426 21.91 36.47 -14.90
C GLY A 426 22.89 35.71 -14.00
N GLN A 427 24.05 36.31 -13.71
CA GLN A 427 24.95 35.77 -12.69
C GLN A 427 24.36 36.08 -11.32
N PRO A 428 24.04 35.08 -10.48
CA PRO A 428 23.63 35.37 -9.11
C PRO A 428 24.76 36.10 -8.39
N ASP A 429 24.44 37.16 -7.65
CA ASP A 429 25.41 37.98 -6.89
C ASP A 429 26.20 37.17 -5.83
N VAL A 430 25.80 35.92 -5.59
CA VAL A 430 26.37 35.01 -4.61
C VAL A 430 26.78 33.72 -5.30
N ASP A 431 28.01 33.25 -5.07
CA ASP A 431 28.51 32.00 -5.62
C ASP A 431 27.81 30.79 -4.96
N TYR A 432 26.76 30.30 -5.61
CA TYR A 432 25.99 29.13 -5.19
C TYR A 432 26.58 27.80 -5.67
N ARG A 433 27.77 27.77 -6.30
CA ARG A 433 28.40 26.54 -6.84
C ARG A 433 28.50 25.39 -5.83
N GLN A 434 28.62 25.71 -4.54
CA GLN A 434 28.67 24.70 -3.47
C GLN A 434 27.31 24.06 -3.14
N TYR A 435 26.21 24.63 -3.62
CA TYR A 435 24.83 24.18 -3.41
C TYR A 435 24.12 23.79 -4.72
N GLU A 436 24.82 23.90 -5.86
CA GLU A 436 24.31 23.54 -7.18
C GLU A 436 24.23 22.01 -7.32
N LEU A 437 23.01 21.51 -7.49
CA LEU A 437 22.77 20.10 -7.85
C LEU A 437 23.11 19.93 -9.33
N ASP A 438 24.34 19.54 -9.64
CA ASP A 438 24.77 19.21 -11.01
C ASP A 438 24.47 17.73 -11.31
N PRO A 439 23.43 17.41 -12.12
CA PRO A 439 23.09 16.03 -12.46
C PRO A 439 24.10 15.38 -13.41
N CYS A 440 25.05 16.15 -13.95
CA CYS A 440 25.95 15.77 -15.05
C CYS A 440 27.43 16.15 -14.83
N ALA A 441 27.86 16.59 -13.65
CA ALA A 441 29.21 17.05 -13.29
C ALA A 441 30.38 16.13 -13.68
N HIS A 442 30.13 14.90 -14.14
CA HIS A 442 31.15 13.90 -14.44
C HIS A 442 31.14 13.39 -15.88
N ARG A 443 30.50 14.11 -16.81
CA ARG A 443 30.69 13.85 -18.24
C ARG A 443 31.57 14.93 -18.86
N VAL A 444 32.73 14.48 -19.33
CA VAL A 444 33.68 15.16 -20.22
C VAL A 444 34.79 15.97 -19.51
N GLU A 445 35.75 15.23 -18.94
CA GLU A 445 37.12 15.37 -19.41
C GLU A 445 37.51 14.02 -20.03
N LEU A 446 37.51 13.97 -21.36
CA LEU A 446 38.13 12.88 -22.11
C LEU A 446 39.65 12.99 -21.95
N ASP A 447 40.27 11.80 -21.83
CA ASP A 447 41.69 11.52 -21.98
C ASP A 447 42.65 12.10 -20.93
N SER A 448 42.78 11.37 -19.82
CA SER A 448 44.10 11.10 -19.25
C SER A 448 44.12 9.81 -18.42
N ALA A 449 45.16 9.03 -18.67
CA ALA A 449 45.44 7.71 -18.11
C ALA A 449 45.37 7.69 -16.57
N SER A 450 44.34 7.05 -16.00
CA SER A 450 44.37 6.29 -14.73
C SER A 450 42.95 5.95 -14.26
N ASN A 451 42.32 4.95 -14.88
CA ASN A 451 41.01 4.43 -14.45
C ASN A 451 41.05 3.63 -13.13
N GLN A 452 42.10 3.79 -12.31
CA GLN A 452 42.23 3.13 -11.01
C GLN A 452 41.66 4.02 -9.91
N GLY A 453 40.33 4.13 -9.81
CA GLY A 453 39.71 4.79 -8.66
C GLY A 453 38.28 5.32 -8.81
N LYS A 454 37.72 5.39 -10.02
CA LYS A 454 36.34 5.89 -10.22
C LYS A 454 35.32 4.80 -9.85
N PRO A 455 34.34 5.05 -8.95
CA PRO A 455 33.32 4.07 -8.58
C PRO A 455 32.42 3.76 -9.78
N THR A 456 32.27 2.47 -10.08
CA THR A 456 31.45 1.98 -11.19
C THR A 456 29.98 2.37 -11.00
N ALA A 457 29.18 2.46 -12.07
CA ALA A 457 27.75 2.80 -11.96
C ALA A 457 26.99 1.81 -11.06
N MET A 458 27.26 0.49 -11.17
CA MET A 458 26.76 -0.53 -10.26
C MET A 458 27.14 -0.26 -8.79
N MET A 459 28.36 0.22 -8.53
CA MET A 459 28.80 0.52 -7.16
C MET A 459 27.99 1.68 -6.56
N ARG A 460 27.67 2.72 -7.34
CA ARG A 460 26.81 3.84 -6.91
C ARG A 460 25.38 3.40 -6.59
N GLU A 461 24.83 2.50 -7.40
CA GLU A 461 23.51 1.92 -7.12
C GLU A 461 23.51 1.07 -5.85
N LEU A 462 24.54 0.24 -5.65
CA LEU A 462 24.69 -0.57 -4.44
C LEU A 462 24.86 0.29 -3.20
N GLU A 463 25.66 1.36 -3.30
CA GLU A 463 25.79 2.34 -2.23
C GLU A 463 24.44 2.96 -1.86
N SER A 464 23.61 3.32 -2.85
CA SER A 464 22.27 3.86 -2.64
C SER A 464 21.33 2.87 -1.94
N ILE A 465 21.40 1.58 -2.32
CA ILE A 465 20.64 0.50 -1.66
C ILE A 465 21.07 0.33 -0.20
N LEU A 466 22.39 0.29 0.05
CA LEU A 466 22.93 0.17 1.40
C LEU A 466 22.61 1.40 2.27
N ALA A 467 22.65 2.60 1.69
CA ALA A 467 22.27 3.84 2.37
C ALA A 467 20.79 3.78 2.79
N SER A 468 19.89 3.32 1.91
CA SER A 468 18.48 3.10 2.24
C SER A 468 18.28 2.10 3.39
N LEU A 469 19.06 1.01 3.41
CA LEU A 469 19.05 0.03 4.51
C LEU A 469 19.52 0.62 5.84
N LEU A 470 20.50 1.52 5.82
CA LEU A 470 21.00 2.23 7.00
C LEU A 470 19.99 3.24 7.53
N THR A 471 19.42 4.07 6.65
CA THR A 471 18.40 5.07 7.03
C THR A 471 17.16 4.41 7.63
N GLN A 472 16.76 3.23 7.12
CA GLN A 472 15.64 2.47 7.67
C GLN A 472 15.99 1.69 8.96
N GLY A 473 17.25 1.72 9.42
CA GLY A 473 17.73 0.99 10.60
C GLY A 473 17.81 -0.54 10.42
N LEU A 474 17.64 -1.02 9.18
CA LEU A 474 17.69 -2.43 8.80
C LEU A 474 19.14 -2.97 8.76
N MET A 475 20.09 -2.05 8.59
CA MET A 475 21.52 -2.22 8.83
C MET A 475 22.00 -1.10 9.78
N ARG A 476 23.12 -1.32 10.48
CA ARG A 476 23.75 -0.31 11.35
C ARG A 476 25.23 -0.22 11.06
N GLY A 477 25.72 0.99 10.85
CA GLY A 477 27.10 1.26 10.50
C GLY A 477 27.24 2.54 9.70
N TYR A 478 28.37 2.69 9.00
CA TYR A 478 28.65 3.84 8.15
C TYR A 478 29.16 3.38 6.79
N LEU A 479 28.79 4.10 5.74
CA LEU A 479 29.36 3.98 4.41
C LEU A 479 30.42 5.07 4.24
N THR A 480 31.54 4.75 3.58
CA THR A 480 32.58 5.74 3.26
C THR A 480 32.80 5.81 1.76
N HIS A 481 32.74 7.01 1.17
CA HIS A 481 32.84 7.19 -0.30
C HIS A 481 34.28 7.12 -0.84
N THR A 482 35.25 7.68 -0.13
CA THR A 482 36.67 7.75 -0.59
C THR A 482 37.35 6.39 -0.65
N ASN A 483 36.93 5.46 0.21
CA ASN A 483 37.28 4.05 0.14
C ASN A 483 35.97 3.27 0.33
N PRO A 484 35.29 2.86 -0.74
CA PRO A 484 33.92 2.34 -0.71
C PRO A 484 33.83 1.07 0.14
N ARG A 485 33.45 1.25 1.41
CA ARG A 485 33.25 0.19 2.40
C ARG A 485 32.10 0.52 3.34
N PHE A 486 31.45 -0.54 3.81
CA PHE A 486 30.49 -0.53 4.89
C PHE A 486 31.19 -0.96 6.18
N ALA A 487 31.29 -0.06 7.18
CA ALA A 487 31.92 -0.33 8.46
C ALA A 487 30.90 -0.45 9.59
N ILE A 488 31.12 -1.39 10.51
CA ILE A 488 30.24 -1.71 11.64
C ILE A 488 30.97 -1.38 12.95
N PRO A 489 30.92 -0.13 13.44
CA PRO A 489 31.48 0.23 14.73
C PRO A 489 30.65 -0.37 15.86
N GLY A 490 31.25 -0.49 17.05
CA GLY A 490 30.57 -1.07 18.23
C GLY A 490 30.37 -2.59 18.15
N ALA A 491 30.85 -3.26 17.10
CA ALA A 491 30.85 -4.72 16.98
C ALA A 491 31.64 -5.41 18.10
N ARG A 492 32.50 -4.69 18.82
CA ARG A 492 33.32 -5.19 19.92
C ARG A 492 32.48 -5.65 21.14
N LEU A 493 31.31 -5.06 21.36
CA LEU A 493 30.47 -5.33 22.54
C LEU A 493 29.48 -6.49 22.33
N ARG A 494 28.91 -6.62 21.13
CA ARG A 494 27.84 -7.60 20.83
C ARG A 494 28.19 -8.57 19.69
N GLY A 495 29.31 -8.35 18.98
CA GLY A 495 29.67 -9.07 17.76
C GLY A 495 29.25 -8.32 16.48
N ALA A 496 29.93 -8.57 15.37
CA ALA A 496 29.72 -7.84 14.11
C ALA A 496 28.31 -8.02 13.53
N LEU A 497 27.79 -9.24 13.51
CA LEU A 497 26.48 -9.56 12.94
C LEU A 497 25.29 -8.97 13.71
N PRO A 498 25.15 -9.16 15.03
CA PRO A 498 24.03 -8.58 15.77
C PRO A 498 24.12 -7.05 15.89
N THR A 499 25.33 -6.47 15.87
CA THR A 499 25.50 -5.02 15.83
C THR A 499 25.13 -4.44 14.47
N GLY A 500 25.63 -5.00 13.36
CA GLY A 500 25.44 -4.44 12.03
C GLY A 500 24.16 -4.86 11.31
N PHE A 501 23.58 -6.00 11.67
CA PHE A 501 22.36 -6.54 11.06
C PHE A 501 21.32 -6.88 12.15
N PRO A 502 20.68 -5.86 12.75
CA PRO A 502 19.69 -6.05 13.82
C PRO A 502 18.46 -6.85 13.33
N ASN A 503 17.67 -7.39 14.26
CA ASN A 503 16.45 -8.11 13.91
C ASN A 503 15.44 -7.17 13.22
N VAL A 504 15.00 -7.55 12.01
CA VAL A 504 14.13 -6.72 11.16
C VAL A 504 12.82 -6.36 11.86
N TRP A 505 12.15 -7.35 12.44
CA TRP A 505 10.88 -7.14 13.14
C TRP A 505 11.04 -6.18 14.31
N GLN A 506 12.07 -6.39 15.15
CA GLN A 506 12.29 -5.54 16.30
C GLN A 506 12.58 -4.09 15.89
N THR A 507 13.38 -3.89 14.82
CA THR A 507 13.64 -2.56 14.27
C THR A 507 12.37 -1.88 13.76
N ILE A 508 11.59 -2.58 12.92
CA ILE A 508 10.37 -2.01 12.33
C ILE A 508 9.33 -1.77 13.42
N SER A 509 9.06 -2.78 14.26
CA SER A 509 8.07 -2.67 15.33
C SER A 509 8.41 -1.57 16.32
N ALA A 510 9.67 -1.40 16.74
CA ALA A 510 10.04 -0.36 17.68
C ALA A 510 9.84 1.06 17.12
N ARG A 511 10.00 1.23 15.80
CA ARG A 511 9.75 2.51 15.13
C ARG A 511 8.26 2.81 14.98
N GLU A 512 7.47 1.78 14.68
CA GLU A 512 6.04 1.95 14.39
C GLU A 512 5.15 1.87 15.65
N SER A 513 5.64 1.31 16.76
CA SER A 513 4.88 1.14 18.02
C SER A 513 4.83 2.39 18.90
N GLU A 514 5.32 3.54 18.44
CA GLU A 514 5.17 4.79 19.19
C GLU A 514 3.70 5.21 19.30
N ASP A 515 2.86 4.79 18.34
CA ASP A 515 1.40 4.96 18.38
C ASP A 515 0.69 3.61 18.15
N ASP A 516 0.39 2.89 19.23
CA ASP A 516 -0.39 1.64 19.19
C ASP A 516 -1.86 1.85 18.75
N ARG A 517 -2.29 3.11 18.53
CA ARG A 517 -3.65 3.40 18.09
C ARG A 517 -3.80 3.03 16.62
N VAL A 518 -4.72 2.10 16.35
CA VAL A 518 -5.12 1.78 14.98
C VAL A 518 -6.17 2.78 14.52
N PRO A 519 -5.91 3.61 13.49
CA PRO A 519 -6.92 4.52 12.94
C PRO A 519 -8.15 3.73 12.48
N GLY A 520 -9.36 4.22 12.74
CA GLY A 520 -10.58 3.47 12.44
C GLY A 520 -11.03 2.50 13.53
N TRP A 521 -10.17 2.13 14.49
CA TRP A 521 -10.56 1.20 15.55
C TRP A 521 -10.93 1.94 16.85
N VAL A 522 -12.24 2.12 17.08
CA VAL A 522 -12.73 2.68 18.34
C VAL A 522 -12.60 1.65 19.47
N GLN A 523 -11.69 1.94 20.40
CA GLN A 523 -11.49 1.19 21.63
C GLN A 523 -12.07 1.98 22.81
N PRO A 524 -12.57 1.29 23.86
CA PRO A 524 -12.89 1.98 25.10
C PRO A 524 -11.63 2.67 25.64
N PRO A 525 -11.76 3.82 26.32
CA PRO A 525 -10.60 4.48 26.91
C PRO A 525 -9.90 3.52 27.86
N SER A 526 -8.57 3.43 27.75
CA SER A 526 -7.79 2.69 28.73
C SER A 526 -8.06 3.30 30.11
N PRO A 527 -8.33 2.49 31.16
CA PRO A 527 -8.35 3.01 32.52
C PRO A 527 -6.92 3.42 32.87
N VAL A 528 -6.55 4.66 32.58
CA VAL A 528 -5.23 5.18 32.93
C VAL A 528 -5.18 5.26 34.45
N ALA A 529 -4.33 4.43 35.04
CA ALA A 529 -3.79 4.64 36.36
C ALA A 529 -3.09 6.02 36.37
N GLY A 530 -3.62 6.93 37.20
CA GLY A 530 -2.92 8.06 37.82
C GLY A 530 -1.97 8.93 36.99
N GLY A 531 -2.38 10.19 36.79
CA GLY A 531 -1.47 11.35 36.86
C GLY A 531 -0.62 11.65 35.62
N GLY A 532 -1.06 12.66 34.85
CA GLY A 532 -0.23 13.26 33.81
C GLY A 532 -1.02 14.30 33.04
N LEU A 533 -0.89 15.56 33.45
CA LEU A 533 -1.46 16.73 32.76
C LEU A 533 -0.84 16.86 31.37
N ALA A 534 -1.55 16.39 30.34
CA ALA A 534 -1.34 16.83 28.97
C ALA A 534 -2.57 17.65 28.56
N ALA A 535 -2.33 18.96 28.40
CA ALA A 535 -3.32 19.93 27.97
C ALA A 535 -3.85 19.58 26.57
N ALA A 536 -5.12 19.17 26.51
CA ALA A 536 -5.91 19.19 25.29
C ALA A 536 -7.07 20.15 25.51
N GLY A 537 -7.13 21.20 24.69
CA GLY A 537 -8.18 22.20 24.72
C GLY A 537 -9.55 21.58 24.54
N GLY A 538 -10.33 21.59 25.62
CA GLY A 538 -11.74 21.23 25.63
C GLY A 538 -12.45 22.15 26.59
N GLY A 539 -13.47 22.87 26.10
CA GLY A 539 -14.20 23.90 26.84
C GLY A 539 -14.62 23.44 28.23
N ARG A 540 -14.13 24.15 29.24
CA ARG A 540 -14.42 23.89 30.65
C ARG A 540 -15.83 24.42 30.95
N VAL A 541 -16.81 23.53 31.02
CA VAL A 541 -18.13 23.87 31.57
C VAL A 541 -17.96 23.98 33.09
N VAL A 542 -17.95 25.21 33.59
CA VAL A 542 -17.92 25.50 35.03
C VAL A 542 -19.35 25.43 35.55
N ASN A 543 -19.63 24.50 36.46
CA ASN A 543 -20.91 24.43 37.14
C ASN A 543 -20.98 25.54 38.21
N LEU A 544 -21.79 26.58 37.97
CA LEU A 544 -21.97 27.74 38.86
C LEU A 544 -23.16 27.55 39.82
N ALA A 545 -23.30 26.38 40.43
CA ALA A 545 -24.23 26.20 41.54
C ALA A 545 -23.66 26.87 42.81
N GLY A 546 -23.75 28.20 42.89
CA GLY A 546 -23.38 28.95 44.10
C GLY A 546 -22.86 30.39 43.91
N ALA A 547 -22.77 30.91 42.69
CA ALA A 547 -22.30 32.29 42.48
C ALA A 547 -23.41 33.30 42.84
N ARG A 548 -23.19 34.11 43.89
CA ARG A 548 -24.02 35.29 44.20
C ARG A 548 -23.70 36.45 43.27
N PRO A 549 -24.68 37.23 42.81
CA PRO A 549 -24.42 38.42 42.00
C PRO A 549 -23.74 39.51 42.83
N VAL A 550 -22.70 40.13 42.26
CA VAL A 550 -21.98 41.26 42.86
C VAL A 550 -22.68 42.55 42.40
N GLY A 551 -23.23 43.31 43.35
CA GLY A 551 -23.69 44.68 43.13
C GLY A 551 -25.21 44.87 43.09
N ALA A 552 -25.84 44.84 44.27
CA ALA A 552 -26.99 45.69 44.57
C ALA A 552 -26.91 46.02 46.06
N GLN A 553 -26.71 47.31 46.36
CA GLN A 553 -27.02 47.87 47.67
C GLN A 553 -28.51 47.78 47.94
#